data_AF-A0A919MWD7-F1
#
_entry.id   AF-A0A919MWD7-F1
#
_cell.length_a   1.000
_cell.length_b   1.000
_cell.length_c   1.000
_cell.angle_alpha   90.00
_cell.angle_beta   90.00
_cell.angle_gamma   90.00
#
_symmetry.space_group_name_H-M   'P 1'
#
loop_
_entity.id
_entity.type
_entity.pdbx_description
1 polymer ?
#
loop_
_entity_poly.entity_id
_entity_poly.type
_entity_poly.pdbx_seq_one_letter_code
_entity_poly.pdbx_strand_id
1 'polypeptide(L)'
;MAVVQLRHDTAGRAYFRRKLAAGKTPMEAMRALKRRLSVVYKQMVADAERLQTGPGGHAGATLQSSAADPIPIAGTSEKSLPGPAEPQPRTPLKINS
;
A
#
# COMPACT_ATOMS: atom_id res chain seq x y z
N MET A 1 5.02 -21.39 8.81
CA MET A 1 5.22 -22.42 7.77
C MET A 1 6.61 -23.07 7.76
N ALA A 2 7.72 -22.34 7.80
CA ALA A 2 9.07 -22.95 7.68
C ALA A 2 9.38 -24.05 8.73
N VAL A 3 9.00 -23.86 9.99
CA VAL A 3 9.22 -24.86 11.06
C VAL A 3 8.45 -26.16 10.79
N VAL A 4 7.23 -26.06 10.27
CA VAL A 4 6.41 -27.22 9.89
C VAL A 4 7.07 -28.01 8.77
N GLN A 5 7.58 -27.32 7.74
CA GLN A 5 8.33 -27.97 6.66
C GLN A 5 9.61 -28.67 7.12
N LEU A 6 10.18 -28.27 8.25
CA LEU A 6 11.38 -28.91 8.80
C LEU A 6 11.06 -30.15 9.65
N ARG A 7 9.86 -30.20 10.24
CA ARG A 7 9.35 -31.36 11.01
C ARG A 7 8.92 -32.52 10.11
N HIS A 8 8.59 -32.24 8.85
CA HIS A 8 8.17 -33.24 7.88
C HIS A 8 9.19 -33.39 6.75
N ASP A 9 9.19 -34.53 6.06
CA ASP A 9 10.05 -34.77 4.89
C ASP A 9 9.52 -34.04 3.65
N THR A 10 9.69 -32.73 3.67
CA THR A 10 9.26 -31.84 2.59
C THR A 10 10.45 -31.27 1.81
N ALA A 11 10.18 -30.73 0.63
CA ALA A 11 11.17 -30.00 -0.17
C ALA A 11 11.81 -28.82 0.61
N GLY A 12 11.11 -28.27 1.61
CA GLY A 12 11.65 -27.24 2.51
C GLY A 12 12.81 -27.75 3.38
N ARG A 13 12.71 -28.98 3.90
CA ARG A 13 13.78 -29.65 4.67
C ARG A 13 14.99 -29.92 3.80
N ALA A 14 14.79 -30.40 2.57
CA ALA A 14 15.88 -30.60 1.60
C ALA A 14 16.55 -29.27 1.22
N TYR A 15 15.79 -28.19 1.05
CA TYR A 15 16.34 -26.85 0.80
C TYR A 15 17.16 -26.33 1.98
N PHE A 16 16.66 -26.48 3.20
CA PHE A 16 17.37 -26.10 4.42
C PHE A 16 18.69 -26.87 4.57
N ARG A 17 18.68 -28.19 4.37
CA ARG A 17 19.88 -29.04 4.38
C ARG A 17 20.91 -28.61 3.33
N ARG A 18 20.48 -28.31 2.11
CA ARG A 18 21.39 -27.78 1.06
C ARG A 18 22.03 -26.45 1.48
N LYS A 19 21.29 -25.58 2.16
CA LYS A 19 21.85 -24.30 2.66
C LYS A 19 22.84 -24.51 3.79
N LEU A 20 22.59 -25.47 4.69
CA LEU A 20 23.58 -25.87 5.71
C LEU A 20 24.84 -26.47 5.08
N ALA A 21 24.69 -27.37 4.11
CA ALA A 21 25.81 -27.97 3.40
C ALA A 21 26.65 -26.94 2.62
N ALA A 22 26.04 -25.82 2.21
CA ALA A 22 26.73 -24.68 1.60
C ALA A 22 27.43 -23.76 2.62
N GLY A 23 27.61 -24.20 3.88
CA GLY A 23 28.29 -23.45 4.92
C GLY A 23 27.48 -22.33 5.57
N LYS A 24 26.17 -22.23 5.27
CA LYS A 24 25.34 -21.20 5.90
C LYS A 24 25.00 -21.57 7.33
N THR A 25 24.88 -20.54 8.17
CA THR A 25 24.38 -20.74 9.53
C THR A 25 22.93 -21.24 9.49
N PRO A 26 22.47 -21.98 10.53
CA PRO A 26 21.08 -22.42 10.63
C PRO A 26 20.07 -21.27 10.54
N MET A 27 20.40 -20.09 11.09
CA MET A 27 19.52 -18.92 11.01
C MET A 27 19.41 -18.39 9.58
N GLU A 28 20.50 -18.31 8.83
CA GLU A 28 20.48 -17.89 7.43
C GLU A 28 19.72 -18.88 6.55
N ALA A 29 19.93 -20.18 6.77
CA ALA A 29 19.19 -21.23 6.08
C ALA A 29 17.68 -21.14 6.39
N MET A 30 17.31 -20.91 7.65
CA MET A 30 15.93 -20.71 8.08
C MET A 30 15.33 -19.42 7.49
N ARG A 31 16.08 -18.32 7.46
CA ARG A 31 15.66 -17.04 6.85
C ARG A 31 15.44 -17.19 5.36
N ALA A 32 16.33 -17.88 4.65
CA ALA A 32 16.19 -18.19 3.23
C ALA A 32 14.94 -19.02 2.95
N LEU A 33 14.67 -20.04 3.78
CA LEU A 33 13.45 -20.85 3.68
C LEU A 33 12.19 -19.99 3.90
N LYS A 34 12.13 -19.20 4.98
CA LYS A 34 11.00 -18.31 5.27
C LYS A 34 10.73 -17.33 4.11
N ARG A 35 11.77 -16.70 3.56
CA ARG A 35 11.65 -15.75 2.44
C ARG A 35 11.07 -16.42 1.20
N ARG A 36 11.54 -17.63 0.85
CA ARG A 36 11.02 -18.38 -0.29
C ARG A 36 9.55 -18.72 -0.12
N LEU A 37 9.15 -19.19 1.06
CA LEU A 37 7.75 -19.56 1.33
C LEU A 37 6.81 -18.36 1.29
N SER A 38 7.26 -17.18 1.74
CA SER A 38 6.47 -15.96 1.64
C SER A 38 6.19 -15.59 0.18
N VAL A 39 7.17 -15.73 -0.71
CA VAL A 39 6.98 -15.45 -2.14
C VAL A 39 5.98 -16.42 -2.77
N VAL A 40 6.11 -17.72 -2.50
CA VAL A 40 5.18 -18.74 -3.01
C VAL A 40 3.75 -18.46 -2.54
N TYR A 41 3.57 -18.14 -1.24
CA TYR A 41 2.26 -17.82 -0.71
C TYR A 41 1.64 -16.59 -1.39
N LYS A 42 2.42 -15.52 -1.56
CA LYS A 42 1.95 -14.32 -2.27
C LYS A 42 1.56 -14.63 -3.72
N GLN A 43 2.35 -15.46 -4.41
CA GLN A 43 2.05 -15.87 -5.77
C GLN A 43 0.73 -16.66 -5.83
N MET A 44 0.53 -17.63 -4.93
CA MET A 44 -0.71 -18.41 -4.87
C MET A 44 -1.93 -17.53 -4.63
N VAL A 45 -1.83 -16.51 -3.76
CA VAL A 45 -2.92 -15.55 -3.53
C VAL A 45 -3.20 -14.73 -4.79
N ALA A 46 -2.16 -14.18 -5.42
CA ALA A 46 -2.30 -13.40 -6.65
C ALA A 46 -2.89 -14.24 -7.80
N ASP A 47 -2.50 -15.50 -7.92
CA ASP A 47 -3.04 -16.42 -8.91
C ASP A 47 -4.51 -16.73 -8.63
N ALA A 48 -4.90 -16.90 -7.36
CA ALA A 48 -6.28 -17.10 -6.97
C ALA A 48 -7.17 -15.87 -7.26
N GLU A 49 -6.65 -14.65 -7.10
CA GLU A 49 -7.34 -13.40 -7.48
C GLU A 49 -7.51 -13.30 -9.02
N ARG A 50 -6.50 -13.71 -9.78
CA ARG A 50 -6.56 -13.75 -11.25
C ARG A 50 -7.58 -14.78 -11.76
N LEU A 51 -7.67 -15.93 -11.10
CA LEU A 51 -8.67 -16.96 -11.44
C LEU A 51 -10.10 -16.51 -11.11
N GLN A 52 -10.29 -15.73 -10.03
CA GLN A 52 -11.57 -15.10 -9.71
C GLN A 52 -11.99 -14.04 -10.73
N THR A 53 -11.02 -13.37 -11.37
CA THR A 53 -11.24 -12.35 -12.41
C THR A 53 -11.23 -12.94 -13.84
N GLY A 54 -11.54 -14.23 -13.99
CA GLY A 54 -11.82 -14.83 -15.30
C GLY A 54 -12.93 -14.08 -16.08
N PRO A 55 -13.05 -14.28 -17.40
CA PRO A 55 -13.80 -13.42 -18.32
C PRO A 55 -15.31 -13.27 -18.06
N GLY A 56 -15.88 -13.97 -17.07
CA GLY A 56 -17.27 -13.83 -16.60
C GLY A 56 -17.43 -13.03 -15.30
N GLY A 57 -16.38 -12.40 -14.77
CA GLY A 57 -16.39 -11.70 -13.48
C GLY A 57 -16.65 -10.20 -13.58
N HIS A 58 -17.83 -9.80 -14.07
CA HIS A 58 -18.31 -8.41 -13.99
C HIS A 58 -19.59 -8.42 -13.15
N ALA A 59 -19.40 -8.55 -11.84
CA ALA A 59 -20.44 -8.24 -10.87
C ALA A 59 -20.30 -6.77 -10.47
N GLY A 60 -21.07 -5.91 -11.15
CA GLY A 60 -21.53 -4.65 -10.56
C GLY A 60 -20.60 -3.46 -10.71
N ALA A 61 -20.49 -2.94 -11.94
CA ALA A 61 -20.42 -1.50 -12.12
C ALA A 61 -21.74 -0.88 -11.62
N THR A 62 -21.85 -0.57 -10.33
CA THR A 62 -22.85 0.41 -9.88
C THR A 62 -22.25 1.80 -10.07
N LEU A 63 -22.55 2.35 -11.25
CA LEU A 63 -22.57 3.77 -11.51
C LEU A 63 -23.41 4.46 -10.43
N GLN A 64 -22.77 5.20 -9.55
CA GLN A 64 -23.27 6.49 -9.10
C GLN A 64 -22.14 7.51 -9.27
N SER A 65 -21.64 7.62 -10.50
CA SER A 65 -21.19 8.92 -10.99
C SER A 65 -22.46 9.73 -11.23
N SER A 66 -22.90 10.47 -10.20
CA SER A 66 -23.85 11.56 -10.37
C SER A 66 -23.07 12.86 -10.15
N ALA A 67 -22.33 13.26 -11.19
CA ALA A 67 -21.89 14.63 -11.36
C ALA A 67 -23.11 15.44 -11.82
N ALA A 68 -23.92 15.87 -10.87
CA ALA A 68 -24.99 16.82 -11.11
C ALA A 68 -25.05 17.77 -9.92
N ASP A 69 -24.17 18.77 -9.93
CA ASP A 69 -24.54 20.09 -9.44
C ASP A 69 -24.33 21.10 -10.58
N PRO A 70 -25.40 21.75 -11.05
CA PRO A 70 -25.36 22.63 -12.22
C PRO A 70 -24.66 23.97 -11.93
N ILE A 71 -23.99 24.46 -12.98
CA ILE A 71 -23.52 25.82 -13.32
C ILE A 71 -23.76 26.91 -12.26
N PRO A 72 -22.72 27.64 -11.80
CA PRO A 72 -22.89 28.81 -10.94
C PRO A 72 -23.50 29.96 -11.76
N ILE A 73 -24.80 30.21 -11.59
CA ILE A 73 -25.45 31.41 -12.12
C ILE A 73 -25.23 32.52 -11.10
N ALA A 74 -24.52 33.55 -11.53
CA ALA A 74 -24.27 34.78 -10.79
C ALA A 74 -25.59 35.40 -10.30
N GLY A 75 -25.73 35.49 -8.96
CA GLY A 75 -26.69 36.36 -8.29
C GLY A 75 -25.91 37.40 -7.50
N THR A 76 -25.65 38.54 -8.14
CA THR A 76 -25.14 39.75 -7.49
C THR A 76 -26.11 40.19 -6.41
N SER A 77 -25.68 40.20 -5.14
CA SER A 77 -26.31 41.01 -4.10
C SER A 77 -25.22 41.69 -3.29
N GLU A 78 -25.03 42.97 -3.60
CA GLU A 78 -24.14 43.89 -2.90
C GLU A 78 -24.43 43.87 -1.39
N LYS A 79 -23.36 43.77 -0.59
CA LYS A 79 -23.42 44.17 0.82
C LYS A 79 -22.06 44.76 1.22
N SER A 80 -22.06 46.09 1.16
CA SER A 80 -21.16 47.10 1.74
C SER A 80 -19.69 46.73 2.02
N LEU A 81 -18.83 47.45 1.31
CA LEU A 81 -17.38 47.57 1.45
C LEU A 81 -16.93 47.91 2.89
N PRO A 82 -15.90 47.25 3.44
CA PRO A 82 -14.98 47.87 4.39
C PRO A 82 -13.97 48.77 3.65
N GLY A 83 -13.71 49.96 4.18
CA GLY A 83 -12.94 51.01 3.54
C GLY A 83 -11.46 50.68 3.23
N PRO A 84 -10.85 51.33 2.23
CA PRO A 84 -9.48 51.06 1.80
C PRO A 84 -8.44 51.96 2.49
N ALA A 85 -7.31 51.38 2.93
CA ALA A 85 -5.95 51.89 2.68
C ALA A 85 -4.88 51.06 3.46
N GLU A 86 -4.29 50.08 2.76
CA GLU A 86 -2.87 50.00 2.38
C GLU A 86 -1.69 50.03 3.41
N PRO A 87 -0.48 49.58 3.00
CA PRO A 87 0.31 48.53 3.65
C PRO A 87 1.52 49.09 4.44
N GLN A 88 2.28 48.23 5.14
CA GLN A 88 3.76 48.14 5.03
C GLN A 88 4.36 47.06 5.98
N PRO A 89 5.52 46.49 5.63
CA PRO A 89 6.11 45.29 6.21
C PRO A 89 7.09 45.62 7.35
N ARG A 90 7.33 44.67 8.28
CA ARG A 90 8.64 44.41 8.92
C ARG A 90 8.57 43.30 9.99
N THR A 91 9.15 42.16 9.68
CA THR A 91 9.98 41.38 10.63
C THR A 91 11.37 42.03 10.71
N PRO A 92 12.24 41.74 11.70
CA PRO A 92 12.15 40.83 12.85
C PRO A 92 12.51 41.54 14.19
N LEU A 93 12.57 40.83 15.32
CA LEU A 93 13.75 40.82 16.22
C LEU A 93 13.56 39.82 17.39
N LYS A 94 14.54 38.94 17.51
CA LYS A 94 14.76 37.94 18.56
C LYS A 94 15.32 38.64 19.79
N ILE A 95 14.75 38.42 20.98
CA ILE A 95 15.33 38.87 22.25
C ILE A 95 15.59 37.64 23.11
N ASN A 96 16.88 37.38 23.34
CA ASN A 96 17.36 36.52 24.43
C ASN A 96 17.51 37.38 25.70
N SER A 97 17.17 36.83 26.86
CA SER A 97 17.89 36.94 28.14
C SER A 97 17.29 35.97 29.14
#